data_AF-A0A7D8YD02-F1
#
_entry.id   AF-A0A7D8YD02-F1
#
_cell.length_a   1.000
_cell.length_b   1.000
_cell.length_c   1.000
_cell.angle_alpha   90.00
_cell.angle_beta   90.00
_cell.angle_gamma   90.00
#
_symmetry.space_group_name_H-M   'P 1'
#
loop_
_entity.id
_entity.type
_entity.pdbx_description
1 polymer ?
#
loop_
_entity_poly.entity_id
_entity_poly.type
_entity_poly.pdbx_seq_one_letter_code
_entity_poly.pdbx_strand_id
1 'polypeptide(L)'
;MSVATSDPPIESRPSDAALPDRPERPRAVAPPPLSEWSSESKLVAAVLALCLLALIYPLIALAGWMLGRGHYQHFPLLILAAGGLAAYRFRLDPPPWFPTVTPRVLIATGLAVLMTTLVFILPSRWLASVSGIACLFALIQLFGGRRWPWIWKGPLLLLVAALPLPVNFDSWFVVGLQQLATWLASAWLDYRGVLHMTTGVAILTTDHEYFVKDACSGINSVFAAIAVGIGYGVLRDYSVRRVLVLVAQMLVWVVVANAGRVFVTVFAQARWGVDTSGTTLHELLGLATFASGILLALSTDHLIRYLRPTALVEPGVGAEPSETPEPDWLDEAVGGQVVYSLVGGAAAFAVIFGGLLFRFEAQPVKPIPIEEMAEWMVLDLESLDESSMPSQLGQWHRSGFRTETRGPDSVFGGMISVVWQYHNGKRSVGLSLDGPYDAWHDLAVCYGGVGWQIGDMRTFEAIPKSTDWPACELSLERQPVDTAQVLYLCVNPEGGVVPPPPYFGMPLSSLVRRLGIGMQDGPKSMPGVVQLQLMDHRAGKISAQDQKANRELFELAVRHLFE
;
A
#
# COMPACT_ATOMS: atom_id res chain seq x y z
N MET A 1 62.71 -61.77 35.50
CA MET A 1 61.66 -61.73 36.54
C MET A 1 60.55 -60.83 36.02
N SER A 2 59.53 -61.43 35.43
CA SER A 2 58.40 -60.75 34.78
C SER A 2 57.39 -60.34 35.84
N VAL A 3 57.17 -59.03 35.98
CA VAL A 3 56.16 -58.47 36.87
C VAL A 3 54.83 -58.47 36.13
N ALA A 4 53.87 -59.19 36.69
CA ALA A 4 52.50 -59.30 36.22
C ALA A 4 51.75 -57.98 36.47
N THR A 5 51.23 -57.37 35.41
CA THR A 5 50.17 -56.35 35.49
C THR A 5 48.87 -57.02 35.07
N SER A 6 47.92 -57.07 36.01
CA SER A 6 46.56 -57.57 35.83
C SER A 6 45.74 -56.60 34.98
N ASP A 7 45.28 -57.05 33.82
CA ASP A 7 44.22 -56.37 33.07
C ASP A 7 42.87 -56.50 33.79
N PRO A 8 42.04 -55.43 33.83
CA PRO A 8 40.69 -55.50 34.38
C PRO A 8 39.74 -56.26 33.45
N PRO A 9 38.63 -56.81 33.98
CA PRO A 9 37.72 -57.66 33.20
C PRO A 9 37.00 -56.85 32.12
N ILE A 10 36.94 -57.43 30.92
CA ILE A 10 36.13 -56.97 29.80
C ILE A 10 34.66 -57.02 30.24
N GLU A 11 34.07 -55.85 30.52
CA GLU A 11 32.62 -55.73 30.65
C GLU A 11 31.96 -56.16 29.32
N SER A 12 31.10 -57.17 29.45
CA SER A 12 30.21 -57.63 28.39
C SER A 12 29.42 -56.46 27.81
N ARG A 13 29.51 -56.27 26.48
CA ARG A 13 28.59 -55.41 25.72
C ARG A 13 27.15 -55.64 26.20
N PRO A 14 26.41 -54.60 26.62
CA PRO A 14 24.98 -54.74 26.78
C PRO A 14 24.39 -55.05 25.41
N SER A 15 23.70 -56.20 25.34
CA SER A 15 22.89 -56.63 24.21
C SER A 15 21.95 -55.50 23.77
N ASP A 16 21.93 -55.22 22.47
CA ASP A 16 20.83 -54.62 21.72
C ASP A 16 19.75 -53.94 22.57
N ALA A 17 20.10 -52.81 23.19
CA ALA A 17 19.10 -51.88 23.68
C ALA A 17 18.42 -51.32 22.43
N ALA A 18 17.23 -51.85 22.14
CA ALA A 18 16.37 -51.39 21.07
C ALA A 18 16.37 -49.87 21.06
N LEU A 19 16.88 -49.28 19.96
CA LEU A 19 16.66 -47.88 19.65
C LEU A 19 15.16 -47.61 19.84
N PRO A 20 14.76 -46.60 20.63
CA PRO A 20 13.35 -46.27 20.76
C PRO A 20 12.79 -46.10 19.35
N ASP A 21 11.73 -46.84 19.05
CA ASP A 21 11.03 -46.78 17.77
C ASP A 21 10.87 -45.31 17.39
N ARG A 22 11.43 -44.92 16.24
CA ARG A 22 11.11 -43.59 15.69
C ARG A 22 9.59 -43.58 15.56
N PRO A 23 8.88 -42.60 16.15
CA PRO A 23 7.43 -42.55 16.03
C PRO A 23 7.08 -42.65 14.55
N GLU A 24 6.31 -43.68 14.18
CA GLU A 24 5.83 -43.85 12.81
C GLU A 24 5.17 -42.53 12.41
N ARG A 25 5.67 -41.91 11.33
CA ARG A 25 5.07 -40.66 10.84
C ARG A 25 3.58 -40.95 10.57
N PRO A 26 2.64 -40.16 11.10
CA PRO A 26 1.23 -40.38 10.85
C PRO A 26 1.01 -40.44 9.34
N ARG A 27 0.47 -41.57 8.85
CA ARG A 27 0.15 -41.71 7.43
C ARG A 27 -0.87 -40.64 7.10
N ALA A 28 -0.57 -39.80 6.11
CA ALA A 28 -1.50 -38.83 5.58
C ALA A 28 -2.79 -39.57 5.19
N VAL A 29 -3.88 -39.30 5.91
CA VAL A 29 -5.20 -39.79 5.55
C VAL A 29 -5.55 -39.12 4.23
N ALA A 30 -5.74 -39.91 3.18
CA ALA A 30 -6.17 -39.38 1.89
C ALA A 30 -7.53 -38.68 2.09
N PRO A 31 -7.78 -37.54 1.42
CA PRO A 31 -9.08 -36.89 1.49
C PRO A 31 -10.17 -37.88 1.01
N PRO A 32 -11.32 -37.96 1.70
CA PRO A 32 -12.39 -38.85 1.30
C PRO A 32 -12.88 -38.44 -0.10
N PRO A 33 -13.25 -39.42 -0.96
CA PRO A 33 -13.78 -39.13 -2.28
C PRO A 33 -15.04 -38.27 -2.18
N LEU A 34 -15.28 -37.43 -3.19
CA LEU A 34 -16.45 -36.54 -3.23
C LEU A 34 -17.78 -37.28 -3.01
N SER A 35 -17.87 -38.57 -3.34
CA SER A 35 -19.06 -39.40 -3.09
C SER A 35 -19.44 -39.46 -1.61
N GLU A 36 -18.46 -39.43 -0.71
CA GLU A 36 -18.66 -39.55 0.75
C GLU A 36 -19.02 -38.21 1.42
N TRP A 37 -18.93 -37.10 0.70
CA TRP A 37 -19.24 -35.78 1.27
C TRP A 37 -20.75 -35.60 1.38
N SER A 38 -21.18 -34.91 2.44
CA SER A 38 -22.57 -34.47 2.59
C SER A 38 -22.97 -33.53 1.45
N SER A 39 -24.26 -33.50 1.12
CA SER A 39 -24.81 -32.62 0.08
C SER A 39 -24.57 -31.14 0.39
N GLU A 40 -24.61 -30.79 1.68
CA GLU A 40 -24.34 -29.45 2.20
C GLU A 40 -22.88 -29.04 1.95
N SER A 41 -21.94 -29.93 2.25
CA SER A 41 -20.51 -29.70 2.07
C SER A 41 -20.15 -29.56 0.58
N LYS A 42 -20.77 -30.37 -0.29
CA LYS A 42 -20.65 -30.25 -1.75
C LYS A 42 -21.14 -28.89 -2.23
N LEU A 43 -22.29 -28.43 -1.72
CA LEU A 43 -22.87 -27.13 -2.09
C LEU A 43 -21.97 -25.97 -1.66
N VAL A 44 -21.51 -25.95 -0.41
CA VAL A 44 -20.58 -24.92 0.09
C VAL A 44 -19.29 -24.90 -0.73
N ALA A 45 -18.70 -26.07 -0.98
CA ALA A 45 -17.50 -26.18 -1.81
C ALA A 45 -17.72 -25.67 -3.24
N ALA A 46 -18.87 -25.97 -3.86
CA ALA A 46 -19.23 -25.47 -5.18
C ALA A 46 -19.35 -23.94 -5.22
N VAL A 47 -19.95 -23.33 -4.18
CA VAL A 47 -20.05 -21.87 -4.07
C VAL A 47 -18.68 -21.22 -3.90
N LEU A 48 -17.83 -21.75 -3.02
CA LEU A 48 -16.46 -21.24 -2.86
C LEU A 48 -15.63 -21.41 -4.15
N ALA A 49 -15.79 -22.52 -4.86
CA ALA A 49 -15.15 -22.72 -6.16
C ALA A 49 -15.62 -21.69 -7.20
N LEU A 50 -16.91 -21.37 -7.22
CA LEU A 50 -17.47 -20.32 -8.09
C LEU A 50 -16.92 -18.92 -7.72
N CYS A 51 -16.83 -18.59 -6.43
CA CYS A 51 -16.21 -17.34 -5.98
C CYS A 51 -14.75 -17.25 -6.43
N LEU A 52 -13.96 -18.32 -6.23
CA LEU A 52 -12.56 -18.36 -6.66
C LEU A 52 -12.42 -18.23 -8.18
N LEU A 53 -13.28 -18.90 -8.95
CA LEU A 53 -13.31 -18.78 -10.41
C LEU A 53 -13.58 -17.34 -10.84
N ALA A 54 -14.56 -16.68 -10.20
CA ALA A 54 -14.85 -15.26 -10.44
C ALA A 54 -13.65 -14.35 -10.09
N LEU A 55 -12.91 -14.68 -9.03
CA LEU A 55 -11.76 -13.89 -8.58
C LEU A 55 -10.48 -14.09 -9.40
N ILE A 56 -10.39 -15.06 -10.32
CA ILE A 56 -9.16 -15.31 -11.10
C ILE A 56 -8.68 -14.05 -11.82
N TYR A 57 -9.55 -13.40 -12.59
CA TYR A 57 -9.18 -12.20 -13.35
C TYR A 57 -8.84 -11.00 -12.43
N PRO A 58 -9.67 -10.65 -11.43
CA PRO A 58 -9.33 -9.59 -10.46
C PRO A 58 -8.00 -9.83 -9.72
N LEU A 59 -7.70 -11.08 -9.34
CA LEU A 59 -6.46 -11.43 -8.65
C LEU A 59 -5.23 -11.34 -9.58
N ILE A 60 -5.37 -11.72 -10.86
CA ILE A 60 -4.30 -11.53 -11.86
C ILE A 60 -4.05 -10.03 -12.09
N ALA A 61 -5.11 -9.24 -12.24
CA ALA A 61 -5.00 -7.79 -12.41
C ALA A 61 -4.33 -7.12 -11.20
N LEU A 62 -4.70 -7.56 -9.99
CA LEU A 62 -4.05 -7.15 -8.75
C LEU A 62 -2.55 -7.52 -8.74
N ALA A 63 -2.22 -8.77 -9.06
CA ALA A 63 -0.83 -9.23 -9.08
C ALA A 63 0.01 -8.44 -10.09
N GLY A 64 -0.51 -8.17 -11.29
CA GLY A 64 0.16 -7.33 -12.28
C GLY A 64 0.40 -5.90 -11.78
N TRP A 65 -0.60 -5.30 -11.13
CA TRP A 65 -0.46 -3.97 -10.52
C TRP A 65 0.57 -3.96 -9.38
N MET A 66 0.60 -4.99 -8.53
CA MET A 66 1.57 -5.11 -7.45
C MET A 66 3.00 -5.32 -7.96
N LEU A 67 3.19 -6.13 -9.02
CA LEU A 67 4.50 -6.34 -9.63
C LEU A 67 5.06 -5.07 -10.29
N GLY A 68 4.17 -4.23 -10.82
CA GLY A 68 4.55 -2.92 -11.36
C GLY A 68 5.12 -1.96 -10.30
N ARG A 69 4.81 -2.16 -9.01
CA ARG A 69 5.22 -1.29 -7.91
C ARG A 69 6.41 -1.86 -7.14
N GLY A 70 7.53 -1.13 -7.16
CA GLY A 70 8.78 -1.52 -6.52
C GLY A 70 8.64 -2.03 -5.08
N HIS A 71 7.82 -1.35 -4.26
CA HIS A 71 7.66 -1.71 -2.85
C HIS A 71 6.79 -2.94 -2.60
N TYR A 72 6.01 -3.41 -3.58
CA TYR A 72 5.24 -4.66 -3.47
C TYR A 72 5.92 -5.86 -4.11
N GLN A 73 7.03 -5.70 -4.87
CA GLN A 73 7.67 -6.79 -5.62
C GLN A 73 8.03 -8.05 -4.81
N HIS A 74 8.13 -7.93 -3.48
CA HIS A 74 8.42 -9.04 -2.57
C HIS A 74 7.19 -9.93 -2.25
N PHE A 75 5.98 -9.54 -2.63
CA PHE A 75 4.75 -10.30 -2.32
C PHE A 75 4.75 -11.76 -2.82
N PRO A 76 5.31 -12.12 -4.00
CA PRO A 76 5.31 -13.51 -4.45
C PRO A 76 6.10 -14.41 -3.50
N LEU A 77 7.19 -13.88 -2.91
CA LEU A 77 7.98 -14.60 -1.91
C LEU A 77 7.16 -14.86 -0.64
N LEU A 78 6.31 -13.90 -0.22
CA LEU A 78 5.42 -14.08 0.93
C LEU A 78 4.36 -15.14 0.66
N ILE A 79 3.77 -15.17 -0.55
CA ILE A 79 2.81 -16.21 -0.96
C ILE A 79 3.49 -17.59 -0.97
N LEU A 80 4.70 -17.68 -1.54
CA LEU A 80 5.48 -18.93 -1.56
C LEU A 80 5.86 -19.38 -0.14
N ALA A 81 6.28 -18.45 0.73
CA ALA A 81 6.58 -18.75 2.13
C ALA A 81 5.35 -19.22 2.90
N ALA A 82 4.18 -18.60 2.67
CA ALA A 82 2.91 -19.02 3.26
C ALA A 82 2.52 -20.43 2.81
N GLY A 83 2.59 -20.71 1.51
CA GLY A 83 2.30 -22.03 0.95
C GLY A 83 3.28 -23.10 1.42
N GLY A 84 4.58 -22.79 1.45
CA GLY A 84 5.63 -23.68 1.95
C GLY A 84 5.48 -24.00 3.44
N LEU A 85 5.18 -22.99 4.27
CA LEU A 85 4.92 -23.19 5.70
C LEU A 85 3.66 -24.01 5.95
N ALA A 86 2.57 -23.73 5.21
CA ALA A 86 1.35 -24.52 5.27
C ALA A 86 1.66 -25.98 4.91
N ALA A 87 2.28 -26.23 3.75
CA ALA A 87 2.63 -27.59 3.30
C ALA A 87 3.53 -28.33 4.30
N TYR A 88 4.48 -27.63 4.93
CA TYR A 88 5.32 -28.19 5.99
C TYR A 88 4.48 -28.61 7.21
N ARG A 89 3.62 -27.73 7.72
CA ARG A 89 2.74 -28.01 8.87
C ARG A 89 1.74 -29.13 8.59
N PHE A 90 1.17 -29.17 7.37
CA PHE A 90 0.29 -30.24 6.91
C PHE A 90 0.97 -31.61 6.86
N ARG A 91 2.26 -31.67 6.51
CA ARG A 91 3.03 -32.93 6.51
C ARG A 91 3.36 -33.41 7.92
N LEU A 92 3.44 -32.52 8.91
CA LEU A 92 3.72 -32.87 10.29
C LEU A 92 2.47 -33.37 11.03
N ASP A 93 1.34 -32.68 10.84
CA ASP A 93 0.06 -33.02 11.47
C ASP A 93 -1.08 -32.85 10.44
N PRO A 94 -1.36 -33.88 9.63
CA PRO A 94 -2.44 -33.81 8.64
C PRO A 94 -3.80 -33.74 9.37
N PRO A 95 -4.62 -32.69 9.12
CA PRO A 95 -5.92 -32.60 9.75
C PRO A 95 -6.86 -33.70 9.22
N PRO A 96 -7.83 -34.15 10.04
CA PRO A 96 -8.82 -35.11 9.59
C PRO A 96 -9.70 -34.46 8.50
N TRP A 97 -9.69 -35.03 7.30
CA TRP A 97 -10.40 -34.51 6.12
C TRP A 97 -11.90 -34.81 6.14
N PHE A 98 -12.66 -34.20 7.04
CA PHE A 98 -14.12 -34.33 7.05
C PHE A 98 -14.78 -32.96 6.94
N PRO A 99 -15.12 -32.51 5.72
CA PRO A 99 -15.79 -31.24 5.56
C PRO A 99 -17.15 -31.31 6.26
N THR A 100 -17.30 -30.51 7.31
CA THR A 100 -18.52 -30.42 8.10
C THR A 100 -18.99 -28.98 8.05
N VAL A 101 -20.23 -28.78 7.63
CA VAL A 101 -20.81 -27.44 7.56
C VAL A 101 -21.25 -27.01 8.96
N THR A 102 -20.48 -26.12 9.57
CA THR A 102 -20.77 -25.50 10.86
C THR A 102 -21.18 -24.04 10.67
N PRO A 103 -21.75 -23.35 11.69
CA PRO A 103 -22.02 -21.92 11.60
C PRO A 103 -20.78 -21.09 11.24
N ARG A 104 -19.57 -21.48 11.70
CA ARG A 104 -18.30 -20.83 11.30
C ARG A 104 -18.06 -20.91 9.80
N VAL A 105 -18.31 -22.07 9.20
CA VAL A 105 -18.18 -22.27 7.75
C VAL A 105 -19.18 -21.39 7.01
N LEU A 106 -20.44 -21.33 7.46
CA LEU A 106 -21.47 -20.51 6.84
C LEU A 106 -21.17 -19.01 6.94
N ILE A 107 -20.70 -18.52 8.08
CA ILE A 107 -20.30 -17.11 8.26
C ILE A 107 -19.11 -16.78 7.35
N ALA A 108 -18.08 -17.63 7.34
CA ALA A 108 -16.91 -17.42 6.49
C ALA A 108 -17.28 -17.47 4.99
N THR A 109 -18.16 -18.39 4.59
CA THR A 109 -18.66 -18.50 3.21
C THR A 109 -19.52 -17.29 2.84
N GLY A 110 -20.41 -16.84 3.74
CA GLY A 110 -21.20 -15.63 3.53
C GLY A 110 -20.33 -14.39 3.38
N LEU A 111 -19.27 -14.26 4.19
CA LEU A 111 -18.29 -13.19 4.05
C LEU A 111 -17.53 -13.29 2.71
N ALA A 112 -17.09 -14.48 2.30
CA ALA A 112 -16.43 -14.70 1.03
C ALA A 112 -17.32 -14.33 -0.18
N VAL A 113 -18.59 -14.72 -0.16
CA VAL A 113 -19.58 -14.36 -1.19
C VAL A 113 -19.85 -12.86 -1.19
N LEU A 114 -20.01 -12.24 -0.01
CA LEU A 114 -20.22 -10.80 0.11
C LEU A 114 -19.01 -10.03 -0.47
N MET A 115 -17.80 -10.37 -0.04
CA MET A 115 -16.58 -9.72 -0.53
C MET A 115 -16.39 -9.94 -2.03
N THR A 116 -16.68 -11.14 -2.54
CA THR A 116 -16.59 -11.43 -3.99
C THR A 116 -17.59 -10.59 -4.76
N THR A 117 -18.84 -10.50 -4.29
CA THR A 117 -19.85 -9.63 -4.92
C THR A 117 -19.37 -8.18 -4.88
N LEU A 118 -18.83 -7.69 -3.76
CA LEU A 118 -18.33 -6.33 -3.64
C LEU A 118 -17.16 -6.03 -4.59
N VAL A 119 -16.33 -7.00 -4.98
CA VAL A 119 -15.28 -6.79 -6.00
C VAL A 119 -15.86 -6.36 -7.34
N PHE A 120 -17.04 -6.86 -7.71
CA PHE A 120 -17.72 -6.53 -8.96
C PHE A 120 -18.70 -5.35 -8.83
N ILE A 121 -19.15 -5.04 -7.61
CA ILE A 121 -19.92 -3.80 -7.37
C ILE A 121 -18.97 -2.60 -7.34
N LEU A 122 -17.81 -2.78 -6.72
CA LEU A 122 -16.84 -1.73 -6.40
C LEU A 122 -15.54 -2.07 -7.11
N PRO A 123 -15.22 -1.43 -8.26
CA PRO A 123 -14.05 -1.76 -9.07
C PRO A 123 -12.76 -1.33 -8.35
N SER A 124 -12.40 -2.07 -7.30
CA SER A 124 -11.29 -1.83 -6.40
C SER A 124 -10.40 -3.06 -6.36
N ARG A 125 -9.19 -2.91 -6.92
CA ARG A 125 -8.16 -3.96 -6.92
C ARG A 125 -7.85 -4.46 -5.49
N TRP A 126 -7.97 -3.57 -4.50
CA TRP A 126 -7.79 -3.92 -3.09
C TRP A 126 -8.85 -4.91 -2.59
N LEU A 127 -10.12 -4.78 -2.98
CA LEU A 127 -11.16 -5.71 -2.57
C LEU A 127 -10.91 -7.13 -3.08
N ALA A 128 -10.27 -7.28 -4.24
CA ALA A 128 -9.91 -8.59 -4.78
C ALA A 128 -8.98 -9.34 -3.81
N SER A 129 -8.04 -8.63 -3.20
CA SER A 129 -7.08 -9.18 -2.24
C SER A 129 -7.77 -9.66 -0.95
N VAL A 130 -8.66 -8.84 -0.40
CA VAL A 130 -9.46 -9.17 0.80
C VAL A 130 -10.42 -10.32 0.53
N SER A 131 -11.06 -10.33 -0.64
CA SER A 131 -11.96 -11.39 -1.06
C SER A 131 -11.24 -12.73 -1.25
N GLY A 132 -10.03 -12.71 -1.84
CA GLY A 132 -9.19 -13.90 -1.95
C GLY A 132 -8.83 -14.50 -0.58
N ILE A 133 -8.48 -13.66 0.40
CA ILE A 133 -8.24 -14.12 1.78
C ILE A 133 -9.52 -14.61 2.44
N ALA A 134 -10.67 -13.96 2.23
CA ALA A 134 -11.95 -14.42 2.75
C ALA A 134 -12.34 -15.80 2.20
N CYS A 135 -12.14 -16.03 0.89
CA CYS A 135 -12.34 -17.34 0.26
C CYS A 135 -11.38 -18.39 0.83
N LEU A 136 -10.09 -18.06 0.96
CA LEU A 136 -9.12 -18.96 1.58
C LEU A 136 -9.48 -19.27 3.03
N PHE A 137 -9.91 -18.28 3.80
CA PHE A 137 -10.37 -18.47 5.17
C PHE A 137 -11.59 -19.38 5.23
N ALA A 138 -12.57 -19.21 4.35
CA ALA A 138 -13.73 -20.10 4.27
C ALA A 138 -13.34 -21.55 3.92
N LEU A 139 -12.40 -21.75 3.00
CA LEU A 139 -11.85 -23.07 2.69
C LEU A 139 -11.13 -23.67 3.91
N ILE A 140 -10.35 -22.87 4.62
CA ILE A 140 -9.66 -23.30 5.84
C ILE A 140 -10.67 -23.74 6.91
N GLN A 141 -11.79 -23.03 7.06
CA GLN A 141 -12.85 -23.45 7.99
C GLN A 141 -13.53 -24.74 7.55
N LEU A 142 -13.75 -24.92 6.24
CA LEU A 142 -14.39 -26.11 5.69
C LEU A 142 -13.51 -27.36 5.85
N PHE A 143 -12.19 -27.25 5.63
CA PHE A 143 -11.27 -28.39 5.59
C PHE A 143 -10.37 -28.54 6.82
N GLY A 144 -10.09 -27.45 7.53
CA GLY A 144 -9.09 -27.40 8.61
C GLY A 144 -9.62 -27.90 9.95
N GLY A 145 -10.93 -28.08 10.09
CA GLY A 145 -11.58 -28.49 11.33
C GLY A 145 -11.16 -27.61 12.51
N ARG A 146 -11.17 -28.16 13.73
CA ARG A 146 -10.89 -27.40 14.95
C ARG A 146 -9.44 -26.91 15.10
N ARG A 147 -8.50 -27.58 14.44
CA ARG A 147 -7.04 -27.32 14.57
C ARG A 147 -6.52 -26.34 13.52
N TRP A 148 -7.39 -25.75 12.72
CA TRP A 148 -7.04 -24.79 11.69
C TRP A 148 -6.14 -23.62 12.17
N PRO A 149 -6.28 -23.04 13.39
CA PRO A 149 -5.45 -21.91 13.78
C PRO A 149 -3.97 -22.28 13.91
N TRP A 150 -3.66 -23.52 14.30
CA TRP A 150 -2.28 -23.96 14.45
C TRP A 150 -1.57 -24.09 13.10
N ILE A 151 -2.25 -24.68 12.11
CA ILE A 151 -1.71 -24.87 10.75
C ILE A 151 -1.65 -23.53 10.02
N TRP A 152 -2.73 -22.74 10.07
CA TRP A 152 -2.93 -21.63 9.14
C TRP A 152 -2.66 -20.24 9.69
N LYS A 153 -2.55 -20.02 11.01
CA LYS A 153 -2.25 -18.69 11.57
C LYS A 153 -0.99 -18.07 10.98
N GLY A 154 0.10 -18.85 10.90
CA GLY A 154 1.37 -18.40 10.33
C GLY A 154 1.25 -18.03 8.85
N PRO A 155 0.79 -18.96 7.98
CA PRO A 155 0.53 -18.68 6.57
C PRO A 155 -0.42 -17.49 6.34
N LEU A 156 -1.51 -17.37 7.11
CA LEU A 156 -2.43 -16.24 6.99
C LEU A 156 -1.78 -14.91 7.35
N LEU A 157 -0.92 -14.84 8.38
CA LEU A 157 -0.17 -13.63 8.69
C LEU A 157 0.76 -13.21 7.54
N LEU A 158 1.42 -14.17 6.89
CA LEU A 158 2.25 -13.90 5.70
C LEU A 158 1.42 -13.42 4.51
N LEU A 159 0.24 -13.99 4.29
CA LEU A 159 -0.66 -13.55 3.23
C LEU A 159 -1.25 -12.16 3.50
N VAL A 160 -1.58 -11.85 4.76
CA VAL A 160 -2.00 -10.50 5.16
C VAL A 160 -0.86 -9.49 4.96
N ALA A 161 0.39 -9.88 5.25
CA ALA A 161 1.56 -9.03 4.98
C ALA A 161 1.77 -8.77 3.48
N ALA A 162 1.31 -9.67 2.62
CA ALA A 162 1.37 -9.51 1.17
C ALA A 162 0.25 -8.59 0.62
N LEU A 163 -0.78 -8.26 1.41
CA LEU A 163 -1.87 -7.40 0.96
C LEU A 163 -1.40 -5.96 0.75
N PRO A 164 -1.79 -5.31 -0.36
CA PRO A 164 -1.60 -3.87 -0.47
C PRO A 164 -2.47 -3.12 0.54
N LEU A 165 -1.99 -1.96 0.96
CA LEU A 165 -2.76 -1.06 1.80
C LEU A 165 -3.90 -0.41 0.99
N PRO A 166 -5.05 -0.10 1.62
CA PRO A 166 -6.18 0.51 0.93
C PRO A 166 -5.84 1.93 0.44
N VAL A 167 -6.44 2.35 -0.69
CA VAL A 167 -6.51 3.76 -1.15
C VAL A 167 -5.17 4.50 -1.19
N ASN A 168 -4.11 3.86 -1.69
CA ASN A 168 -2.77 4.46 -1.76
C ASN A 168 -2.23 4.97 -0.39
N PHE A 169 -2.74 4.42 0.72
CA PHE A 169 -2.28 4.77 2.06
C PHE A 169 -0.81 4.42 2.27
N ASP A 170 -0.27 3.49 1.47
CA ASP A 170 1.16 3.21 1.36
C ASP A 170 1.97 4.46 1.01
N SER A 171 1.57 5.23 -0.01
CA SER A 171 2.29 6.45 -0.39
C SER A 171 2.31 7.49 0.73
N TRP A 172 1.18 7.72 1.38
CA TRP A 172 1.06 8.68 2.48
C TRP A 172 1.89 8.25 3.69
N PHE A 173 1.79 6.98 4.05
CA PHE A 173 2.54 6.38 5.14
C PHE A 173 4.05 6.50 4.90
N VAL A 174 4.50 6.18 3.69
CA VAL A 174 5.90 6.28 3.28
C VAL A 174 6.42 7.72 3.36
N VAL A 175 5.68 8.68 2.82
CA VAL A 175 6.10 10.10 2.86
C VAL A 175 6.20 10.59 4.30
N GLY A 176 5.26 10.21 5.17
CA GLY A 176 5.34 10.52 6.60
C GLY A 176 6.61 9.97 7.26
N LEU A 177 6.98 8.71 6.98
CA LEU A 177 8.22 8.12 7.49
C LEU A 177 9.48 8.79 6.92
N GLN A 178 9.45 9.22 5.65
CA GLN A 178 10.55 9.96 5.03
C GLN A 178 10.72 11.33 5.69
N GLN A 179 9.64 12.07 5.94
CA GLN A 179 9.69 13.35 6.65
C GLN A 179 10.26 13.19 8.06
N LEU A 180 9.87 12.14 8.78
CA LEU A 180 10.42 11.83 10.10
C LEU A 180 11.92 11.54 10.03
N ALA A 181 12.36 10.78 9.02
CA ALA A 181 13.78 10.51 8.81
C ALA A 181 14.57 11.78 8.45
N THR A 182 14.03 12.65 7.60
CA THR A 182 14.60 13.95 7.24
C THR A 182 14.73 14.86 8.46
N TRP A 183 13.68 14.92 9.29
CA TRP A 183 13.69 15.68 10.54
C TRP A 183 14.76 15.17 11.52
N LEU A 184 14.86 13.85 11.70
CA LEU A 184 15.87 13.26 12.59
C LEU A 184 17.29 13.49 12.07
N ALA A 185 17.50 13.35 10.75
CA ALA A 185 18.77 13.64 10.11
C ALA A 185 19.16 15.12 10.27
N SER A 186 18.18 16.03 10.12
CA SER A 186 18.36 17.47 10.33
C SER A 186 18.81 17.79 11.77
N ALA A 187 18.17 17.19 12.78
CA ALA A 187 18.59 17.35 14.17
C ALA A 187 20.04 16.87 14.40
N TRP A 188 20.47 15.80 13.72
CA TRP A 188 21.85 15.33 13.79
C TRP A 188 22.83 16.23 13.05
N LEU A 189 22.43 16.82 11.92
CA LEU A 189 23.24 17.81 11.19
C LEU A 189 23.42 19.10 12.01
N ASP A 190 22.35 19.58 12.66
CA ASP A 190 22.39 20.73 13.58
C ASP A 190 23.35 20.47 14.74
N TYR A 191 23.28 19.30 15.36
CA TYR A 191 24.21 18.89 16.41
C TYR A 191 25.68 18.91 15.95
N ARG A 192 25.94 18.68 14.66
CA ARG A 192 27.27 18.71 14.07
C ARG A 192 27.67 20.07 13.47
N GLY A 193 26.79 21.07 13.57
CA GLY A 193 27.04 22.43 13.09
C GLY A 193 27.05 22.57 11.57
N VAL A 194 26.31 21.72 10.85
CA VAL A 194 26.15 21.84 9.39
C VAL A 194 24.97 22.76 9.09
N LEU A 195 25.22 23.86 8.39
CA LEU A 195 24.16 24.76 7.95
C LEU A 195 23.31 24.10 6.86
N HIS A 196 22.02 23.93 7.12
CA HIS A 196 21.08 23.32 6.17
C HIS A 196 19.65 23.82 6.41
N MET A 197 18.77 23.56 5.45
CA MET A 197 17.32 23.80 5.54
C MET A 197 16.57 22.56 5.08
N THR A 198 15.46 22.21 5.74
CA THR A 198 14.62 21.08 5.33
C THR A 198 13.34 21.56 4.65
N THR A 199 12.98 20.96 3.53
CA THR A 199 11.74 21.26 2.78
C THR A 199 11.00 19.94 2.47
N GLY A 200 10.13 19.53 3.38
CA GLY A 200 9.44 18.24 3.29
C GLY A 200 10.40 17.06 3.42
N VAL A 201 10.68 16.38 2.30
CA VAL A 201 11.62 15.25 2.24
C VAL A 201 12.99 15.65 1.67
N ALA A 202 13.25 16.93 1.40
CA ALA A 202 14.54 17.39 0.91
C ALA A 202 15.35 18.08 2.01
N ILE A 203 16.69 17.96 1.92
CA ILE A 203 17.64 18.72 2.71
C ILE A 203 18.45 19.61 1.75
N LEU A 204 18.39 20.91 1.97
CA LEU A 204 19.10 21.92 1.20
C LEU A 204 20.35 22.36 1.98
N THR A 205 21.50 22.33 1.33
CA THR A 205 22.75 22.91 1.82
C THR A 205 23.10 24.15 0.98
N THR A 206 24.17 24.87 1.32
CA THR A 206 24.61 26.06 0.57
C THR A 206 24.85 25.78 -0.91
N ASP A 207 25.34 24.57 -1.23
CA ASP A 207 25.85 24.26 -2.56
C ASP A 207 25.04 23.16 -3.28
N HIS A 208 24.20 22.40 -2.57
CA HIS A 208 23.50 21.22 -3.11
C HIS A 208 22.12 21.01 -2.48
N GLU A 209 21.18 20.50 -3.27
CA GLU A 209 19.87 20.00 -2.85
C GLU A 209 19.88 18.47 -2.80
N TYR A 210 19.54 17.89 -1.64
CA TYR A 210 19.44 16.45 -1.45
C TYR A 210 17.98 16.03 -1.34
N PHE A 211 17.45 15.43 -2.40
CA PHE A 211 16.14 14.80 -2.36
C PHE A 211 16.23 13.40 -1.74
N VAL A 212 15.62 13.21 -0.56
CA VAL A 212 15.51 11.87 0.07
C VAL A 212 14.61 10.94 -0.78
N LYS A 213 13.80 11.47 -1.70
CA LYS A 213 12.96 10.66 -2.60
C LYS A 213 13.78 9.93 -3.68
N ASP A 214 14.69 10.63 -4.35
CA ASP A 214 15.43 10.10 -5.50
C ASP A 214 16.76 9.46 -5.10
N ALA A 215 17.32 9.90 -3.96
CA ALA A 215 18.59 9.43 -3.44
C ALA A 215 18.43 8.58 -2.18
N CYS A 216 17.29 7.95 -1.91
CA CYS A 216 17.11 7.09 -0.74
C CYS A 216 15.87 6.21 -0.96
N SER A 217 16.07 4.97 -1.42
CA SER A 217 15.05 3.92 -1.70
C SER A 217 14.16 3.48 -0.51
N GLY A 218 13.96 4.33 0.50
CA GLY A 218 13.31 4.06 1.78
C GLY A 218 11.93 3.40 1.67
N ILE A 219 11.20 3.68 0.60
CA ILE A 219 9.88 3.08 0.30
C ILE A 219 9.97 1.54 0.29
N ASN A 220 10.93 0.99 -0.45
CA ASN A 220 11.11 -0.46 -0.57
C ASN A 220 11.57 -1.08 0.76
N SER A 221 12.40 -0.35 1.52
CA SER A 221 12.96 -0.85 2.77
C SER A 221 11.92 -1.00 3.89
N VAL A 222 10.91 -0.12 3.96
CA VAL A 222 9.87 -0.19 5.00
C VAL A 222 8.99 -1.43 4.83
N PHE A 223 8.44 -1.66 3.63
CA PHE A 223 7.59 -2.82 3.37
C PHE A 223 8.38 -4.13 3.46
N ALA A 224 9.63 -4.16 2.97
CA ALA A 224 10.51 -5.30 3.17
C ALA A 224 10.77 -5.58 4.67
N ALA A 225 10.98 -4.56 5.50
CA ALA A 225 11.14 -4.73 6.94
C ALA A 225 9.88 -5.29 7.62
N ILE A 226 8.69 -4.81 7.24
CA ILE A 226 7.41 -5.35 7.74
C ILE A 226 7.30 -6.83 7.39
N ALA A 227 7.58 -7.20 6.13
CA ALA A 227 7.55 -8.57 5.64
C ALA A 227 8.53 -9.48 6.42
N VAL A 228 9.77 -9.01 6.62
CA VAL A 228 10.80 -9.72 7.41
C VAL A 228 10.37 -9.85 8.87
N GLY A 229 9.79 -8.82 9.47
CA GLY A 229 9.30 -8.84 10.86
C GLY A 229 8.16 -9.82 11.07
N ILE A 230 7.17 -9.82 10.18
CA ILE A 230 6.07 -10.79 10.23
C ILE A 230 6.62 -12.20 9.98
N GLY A 231 7.48 -12.39 8.98
CA GLY A 231 8.11 -13.68 8.71
C GLY A 231 8.90 -14.23 9.90
N TYR A 232 9.77 -13.41 10.50
CA TYR A 232 10.51 -13.79 11.70
C TYR A 232 9.57 -14.10 12.87
N GLY A 233 8.54 -13.28 13.10
CA GLY A 233 7.53 -13.53 14.13
C GLY A 233 6.78 -14.85 13.93
N VAL A 234 6.45 -15.19 12.68
CA VAL A 234 5.81 -16.46 12.31
C VAL A 234 6.76 -17.64 12.53
N LEU A 235 8.03 -17.53 12.14
CA LEU A 235 9.05 -18.57 12.36
C LEU A 235 9.34 -18.82 13.85
N ARG A 236 9.14 -17.82 14.70
CA ARG A 236 9.30 -17.90 16.16
C ARG A 236 8.00 -18.23 16.89
N ASP A 237 6.92 -18.52 16.15
CA ASP A 237 5.56 -18.78 16.65
C ASP A 237 5.05 -17.72 17.64
N TYR A 238 5.40 -16.45 17.39
CA TYR A 238 4.93 -15.34 18.22
C TYR A 238 3.39 -15.20 18.19
N SER A 239 2.84 -14.73 19.31
CA SER A 239 1.45 -14.28 19.34
C SER A 239 1.28 -13.08 18.40
N VAL A 240 0.08 -12.88 17.84
CA VAL A 240 -0.17 -11.75 16.92
C VAL A 240 0.21 -10.42 17.57
N ARG A 241 -0.10 -10.25 18.86
CA ARG A 241 0.29 -9.05 19.63
C ARG A 241 1.80 -8.84 19.65
N ARG A 242 2.58 -9.92 19.82
CA ARG A 242 4.04 -9.86 19.81
C ARG A 242 4.58 -9.55 18.41
N VAL A 243 3.98 -10.09 17.36
CA VAL A 243 4.31 -9.74 15.97
C VAL A 243 4.05 -8.24 15.71
N LEU A 244 2.92 -7.69 16.19
CA LEU A 244 2.63 -6.26 16.06
C LEU A 244 3.67 -5.39 16.78
N VAL A 245 4.08 -5.77 17.99
CA VAL A 245 5.16 -5.07 18.71
C VAL A 245 6.49 -5.15 17.94
N LEU A 246 6.83 -6.33 17.41
CA LEU A 246 8.03 -6.56 16.60
C LEU A 246 8.04 -5.70 15.33
N VAL A 247 6.91 -5.61 14.63
CA VAL A 247 6.79 -4.77 13.42
C VAL A 247 6.89 -3.29 13.81
N ALA A 248 6.22 -2.85 14.87
CA ALA A 248 6.29 -1.47 15.33
C ALA A 248 7.72 -1.03 15.69
N GLN A 249 8.47 -1.87 16.42
CA GLN A 249 9.89 -1.57 16.71
C GLN A 249 10.77 -1.63 15.45
N MET A 250 10.46 -2.52 14.49
CA MET A 250 11.21 -2.57 13.23
C MET A 250 11.06 -1.27 12.46
N LEU A 251 9.85 -0.72 12.38
CA LEU A 251 9.60 0.58 11.75
C LEU A 251 10.43 1.69 12.40
N VAL A 252 10.50 1.73 13.74
CA VAL A 252 11.33 2.71 14.46
C VAL A 252 12.79 2.60 14.04
N TRP A 253 13.38 1.40 14.08
CA TRP A 253 14.78 1.22 13.74
C TRP A 253 15.09 1.44 12.27
N VAL A 254 14.15 1.12 11.36
CA VAL A 254 14.28 1.42 9.93
C VAL A 254 14.29 2.93 9.70
N VAL A 255 13.42 3.69 10.37
CA VAL A 255 13.43 5.16 10.29
C VAL A 255 14.75 5.73 10.83
N VAL A 256 15.23 5.25 11.97
CA VAL A 256 16.50 5.69 12.57
C VAL A 256 17.68 5.36 11.64
N ALA A 257 17.72 4.16 11.07
CA ALA A 257 18.76 3.78 10.11
C ALA A 257 18.69 4.60 8.82
N ASN A 258 17.49 4.89 8.34
CA ASN A 258 17.28 5.75 7.17
C ASN A 258 17.72 7.20 7.45
N ALA A 259 17.39 7.75 8.62
CA ALA A 259 17.90 9.05 9.06
C ALA A 259 19.44 9.05 9.14
N GLY A 260 20.04 7.94 9.58
CA GLY A 260 21.49 7.76 9.64
C GLY A 260 22.13 7.80 8.26
N ARG A 261 21.50 7.12 7.30
CA ARG A 261 21.92 7.20 5.89
C ARG A 261 21.89 8.64 5.39
N VAL A 262 20.76 9.33 5.53
CA VAL A 262 20.57 10.72 5.08
C VAL A 262 21.58 11.66 5.75
N PHE A 263 21.77 11.51 7.06
CA PHE A 263 22.76 12.27 7.81
C PHE A 263 24.18 12.04 7.27
N VAL A 264 24.60 10.78 7.09
CA VAL A 264 25.95 10.44 6.60
C VAL A 264 26.18 10.99 5.20
N THR A 265 25.20 10.88 4.30
CA THR A 265 25.34 11.38 2.92
C THR A 265 25.50 12.89 2.89
N VAL A 266 24.66 13.62 3.62
CA VAL A 266 24.72 15.10 3.66
C VAL A 266 25.97 15.56 4.39
N PHE A 267 26.30 14.94 5.53
CA PHE A 267 27.48 15.31 6.33
C PHE A 267 28.79 15.06 5.57
N ALA A 268 28.92 13.91 4.88
CA ALA A 268 30.12 13.58 4.11
C ALA A 268 30.35 14.58 2.98
N GLN A 269 29.29 14.97 2.26
CA GLN A 269 29.40 15.96 1.19
C GLN A 269 29.68 17.36 1.76
N ALA A 270 28.94 17.80 2.79
CA ALA A 270 29.13 19.12 3.39
C ALA A 270 30.53 19.32 3.99
N ARG A 271 31.13 18.27 4.58
CA ARG A 271 32.40 18.40 5.30
C ARG A 271 33.63 18.00 4.50
N TRP A 272 33.51 17.01 3.63
CA TRP A 272 34.62 16.41 2.87
C TRP A 272 34.48 16.57 1.36
N GLY A 273 33.37 17.10 0.85
CA GLY A 273 33.13 17.21 -0.59
C GLY A 273 33.06 15.85 -1.30
N VAL A 274 32.81 14.77 -0.55
CA VAL A 274 32.72 13.42 -1.09
C VAL A 274 31.31 13.20 -1.60
N ASP A 275 31.18 13.19 -2.93
CA ASP A 275 29.89 12.96 -3.55
C ASP A 275 29.50 11.48 -3.42
N THR A 276 28.69 11.21 -2.39
CA THR A 276 28.14 9.89 -2.13
C THR A 276 26.90 9.59 -2.97
N SER A 277 26.51 10.50 -3.89
CA SER A 277 25.37 10.33 -4.80
C SER A 277 25.65 9.35 -5.96
N GLY A 278 26.91 8.93 -6.15
CA GLY A 278 27.24 7.86 -7.09
C GLY A 278 26.43 6.60 -6.83
N THR A 279 25.80 6.04 -7.87
CA THR A 279 24.79 4.97 -7.78
C THR A 279 25.24 3.78 -6.95
N THR A 280 26.49 3.31 -7.11
CA THR A 280 26.99 2.12 -6.40
C THR A 280 27.22 2.34 -4.91
N LEU A 281 27.86 3.45 -4.52
CA LEU A 281 28.15 3.73 -3.10
C LEU A 281 26.85 4.02 -2.35
N HIS A 282 25.92 4.72 -3.01
CA HIS A 282 24.60 5.00 -2.49
C HIS A 282 23.79 3.71 -2.24
N GLU A 283 23.77 2.78 -3.19
CA GLU A 283 23.11 1.48 -3.05
C GLU A 283 23.72 0.63 -1.91
N LEU A 284 25.04 0.57 -1.82
CA LEU A 284 25.74 -0.18 -0.77
C LEU A 284 25.43 0.39 0.62
N LEU A 285 25.45 1.72 0.76
CA LEU A 285 25.08 2.39 1.99
C LEU A 285 23.61 2.14 2.34
N GLY A 286 22.73 2.11 1.35
CA GLY A 286 21.32 1.70 1.49
C GLY A 286 21.18 0.29 2.05
N LEU A 287 21.89 -0.68 1.48
CA LEU A 287 21.85 -2.06 1.95
C LEU A 287 22.41 -2.20 3.37
N ALA A 288 23.54 -1.54 3.66
CA ALA A 288 24.18 -1.57 4.97
C ALA A 288 23.28 -0.98 6.06
N THR A 289 22.69 0.19 5.80
CA THR A 289 21.77 0.84 6.74
C THR A 289 20.49 0.02 6.94
N PHE A 290 19.93 -0.56 5.88
CA PHE A 290 18.78 -1.47 6.00
C PHE A 290 19.10 -2.70 6.86
N ALA A 291 20.21 -3.38 6.58
CA ALA A 291 20.65 -4.53 7.38
C ALA A 291 20.88 -4.15 8.85
N SER A 292 21.49 -2.99 9.10
CA SER A 292 21.70 -2.48 10.47
C SER A 292 20.37 -2.22 11.20
N GLY A 293 19.37 -1.66 10.52
CA GLY A 293 18.03 -1.43 11.09
C GLY A 293 17.33 -2.74 11.48
N ILE A 294 17.43 -3.77 10.63
CA ILE A 294 16.92 -5.11 10.95
C ILE A 294 17.66 -5.70 12.16
N LEU A 295 18.99 -5.65 12.17
CA LEU A 295 19.79 -6.22 13.26
C LEU A 295 19.50 -5.53 14.60
N LEU A 296 19.35 -4.21 14.61
CA LEU A 296 18.98 -3.44 15.81
C LEU A 296 17.57 -3.81 16.29
N ALA A 297 16.62 -3.98 15.37
CA ALA A 297 15.29 -4.44 15.72
C ALA A 297 15.30 -5.87 16.30
N LEU A 298 16.03 -6.81 15.69
CA LEU A 298 16.15 -8.17 16.22
C LEU A 298 16.88 -8.22 17.57
N SER A 299 17.90 -7.37 17.74
CA SER A 299 18.60 -7.18 19.02
C SER A 299 17.64 -6.65 20.09
N THR A 300 16.80 -5.68 19.75
CA THR A 300 15.75 -5.16 20.64
C THR A 300 14.73 -6.23 21.00
N ASP A 301 14.28 -7.04 20.02
CA ASP A 301 13.39 -8.17 20.30
C ASP A 301 14.03 -9.17 21.27
N HIS A 302 15.33 -9.44 21.09
CA HIS A 302 16.10 -10.30 21.99
C HIS A 302 16.18 -9.73 23.40
N LEU A 303 16.45 -8.43 23.54
CA LEU A 303 16.44 -7.74 24.84
C LEU A 303 15.06 -7.80 25.50
N ILE A 304 13.98 -7.55 24.76
CA ILE A 304 12.63 -7.62 25.33
C ILE A 304 12.32 -9.05 25.78
N ARG A 305 12.75 -10.08 25.05
CA ARG A 305 12.61 -11.48 25.48
C ARG A 305 13.42 -11.80 26.72
N TYR A 306 14.60 -11.20 26.86
CA TYR A 306 15.41 -11.33 28.06
C TYR A 306 14.72 -10.68 29.27
N LEU A 307 14.20 -9.45 29.12
CA LEU A 307 13.51 -8.72 30.20
C LEU A 307 12.13 -9.27 30.54
N ARG A 308 11.45 -9.86 29.56
CA ARG A 308 10.18 -10.57 29.74
C ARG A 308 10.36 -11.98 29.19
N PRO A 309 10.94 -12.90 30.00
CA PRO A 309 11.05 -14.30 29.63
C PRO A 309 9.66 -14.78 29.23
N THR A 310 9.47 -14.95 27.94
CA THR A 310 8.31 -15.68 27.45
C THR A 310 8.62 -17.11 27.84
N ALA A 311 7.78 -17.74 28.67
CA ALA A 311 7.97 -19.13 29.04
C ALA A 311 8.32 -19.89 27.76
N LEU A 312 9.57 -20.39 27.68
CA LEU A 312 9.99 -21.18 26.55
C LEU A 312 9.09 -22.41 26.61
N VAL A 313 8.10 -22.46 25.73
CA VAL A 313 7.48 -23.74 25.42
C VAL A 313 8.63 -24.54 24.83
N GLU A 314 9.16 -25.48 25.61
CA GLU A 314 10.29 -26.30 25.16
C GLU A 314 9.92 -26.95 23.83
N PRO A 315 10.69 -26.72 22.75
CA PRO A 315 10.45 -27.38 21.48
C PRO A 315 10.96 -28.82 21.62
N GLY A 316 10.13 -29.72 22.17
CA GLY A 316 10.56 -31.11 22.34
C GLY A 316 9.64 -32.05 23.10
N VAL A 317 8.73 -31.56 23.93
CA VAL A 317 7.69 -32.41 24.53
C VAL A 317 6.39 -31.84 24.04
N GLY A 318 5.62 -32.63 23.28
CA GLY A 318 4.35 -32.22 22.72
C GLY A 318 3.57 -31.47 23.78
N ALA A 319 3.44 -30.14 23.59
CA ALA A 319 2.28 -29.47 24.11
C ALA A 319 1.13 -30.19 23.40
N GLU A 320 0.58 -31.23 24.05
CA GLU A 320 -0.75 -31.67 23.73
C GLU A 320 -1.55 -30.38 23.60
N PRO A 321 -2.19 -30.14 22.44
CA PRO A 321 -2.91 -28.90 22.22
C PRO A 321 -3.78 -28.70 23.46
N SER A 322 -3.47 -27.64 24.22
CA SER A 322 -4.18 -27.26 25.44
C SER A 322 -5.64 -27.57 25.21
N GLU A 323 -6.21 -28.49 26.00
CA GLU A 323 -7.55 -29.06 25.91
C GLU A 323 -8.33 -28.45 24.74
N THR A 324 -8.50 -29.21 23.65
CA THR A 324 -9.36 -28.76 22.54
C THR A 324 -10.61 -28.14 23.17
N PRO A 325 -10.95 -26.86 22.91
CA PRO A 325 -11.85 -26.11 23.79
C PRO A 325 -13.19 -26.83 24.10
N GLU A 326 -14.02 -26.27 24.95
CA GLU A 326 -15.48 -26.40 24.81
C GLU A 326 -16.02 -26.62 23.37
N PRO A 327 -16.65 -27.71 22.90
CA PRO A 327 -17.43 -27.62 21.67
C PRO A 327 -18.38 -26.43 21.79
N ASP A 328 -18.18 -25.44 20.93
CA ASP A 328 -18.97 -24.22 20.91
C ASP A 328 -20.17 -24.45 19.97
N TRP A 329 -21.27 -23.72 20.13
CA TRP A 329 -22.43 -23.81 19.22
C TRP A 329 -22.03 -23.56 17.76
N LEU A 330 -20.93 -22.84 17.57
CA LEU A 330 -20.28 -22.56 16.30
C LEU A 330 -19.60 -23.76 15.61
N ASP A 331 -19.40 -24.87 16.33
CA ASP A 331 -18.76 -26.10 15.87
C ASP A 331 -19.78 -27.23 15.62
N GLU A 332 -21.06 -27.02 15.96
CA GLU A 332 -22.12 -27.98 15.71
C GLU A 332 -22.50 -28.04 14.22
N ALA A 333 -22.89 -29.23 13.76
CA ALA A 333 -23.33 -29.42 12.38
C ALA A 333 -24.66 -28.69 12.13
N VAL A 334 -24.73 -27.90 11.07
CA VAL A 334 -25.96 -27.17 10.71
C VAL A 334 -26.87 -28.07 9.89
N GLY A 335 -28.17 -28.07 10.23
CA GLY A 335 -29.18 -28.80 9.47
C GLY A 335 -29.30 -28.33 8.02
N GLY A 336 -29.47 -29.27 7.08
CA GLY A 336 -29.43 -28.99 5.64
C GLY A 336 -30.37 -27.88 5.18
N GLN A 337 -31.60 -27.79 5.71
CA GLN A 337 -32.57 -26.75 5.31
C GLN A 337 -32.07 -25.32 5.54
N VAL A 338 -31.32 -25.10 6.61
CA VAL A 338 -30.70 -23.79 6.91
C VAL A 338 -29.55 -23.52 5.94
N VAL A 339 -28.73 -24.53 5.64
CA VAL A 339 -27.65 -24.42 4.64
C VAL A 339 -28.20 -24.08 3.27
N TYR A 340 -29.21 -24.81 2.77
CA TYR A 340 -29.80 -24.55 1.45
C TYR A 340 -30.42 -23.16 1.36
N SER A 341 -31.10 -22.69 2.42
CA SER A 341 -31.72 -21.36 2.44
C SER A 341 -30.70 -20.23 2.43
N LEU A 342 -29.65 -20.33 3.27
CA LEU A 342 -28.61 -19.31 3.35
C LEU A 342 -27.73 -19.28 2.11
N VAL A 343 -27.30 -20.46 1.64
CA VAL A 343 -26.47 -20.57 0.43
C VAL A 343 -27.28 -20.21 -0.82
N GLY A 344 -28.53 -20.65 -0.91
CA GLY A 344 -29.44 -20.27 -1.99
C GLY A 344 -29.71 -18.77 -2.02
N GLY A 345 -29.92 -18.15 -0.86
CA GLY A 345 -30.06 -16.69 -0.73
C GLY A 345 -28.80 -15.93 -1.15
N ALA A 346 -27.62 -16.38 -0.70
CA ALA A 346 -26.34 -15.78 -1.05
C ALA A 346 -26.02 -15.93 -2.55
N ALA A 347 -26.32 -17.09 -3.16
CA ALA A 347 -26.16 -17.32 -4.58
C ALA A 347 -27.15 -16.50 -5.41
N ALA A 348 -28.42 -16.42 -5.01
CA ALA A 348 -29.41 -15.57 -5.66
C ALA A 348 -29.02 -14.09 -5.58
N PHE A 349 -28.53 -13.64 -4.42
CA PHE A 349 -27.99 -12.29 -4.25
C PHE A 349 -26.82 -12.03 -5.20
N ALA A 350 -25.84 -12.93 -5.26
CA ALA A 350 -24.68 -12.82 -6.15
C ALA A 350 -25.07 -12.84 -7.64
N VAL A 351 -26.05 -13.67 -8.05
CA VAL A 351 -26.52 -13.74 -9.44
C VAL A 351 -27.36 -12.52 -9.83
N ILE A 352 -28.25 -12.06 -8.94
CA ILE A 352 -29.09 -10.88 -9.21
C ILE A 352 -28.22 -9.63 -9.28
N PHE A 353 -27.37 -9.39 -8.28
CA PHE A 353 -26.48 -8.23 -8.27
C PHE A 353 -25.39 -8.34 -9.35
N GLY A 354 -24.76 -9.51 -9.48
CA GLY A 354 -23.75 -9.77 -10.51
C GLY A 354 -24.33 -9.66 -11.93
N GLY A 355 -25.55 -10.14 -12.18
CA GLY A 355 -26.20 -10.04 -13.49
C GLY A 355 -26.73 -8.65 -13.83
N LEU A 356 -27.26 -7.93 -12.84
CA LEU A 356 -27.65 -6.52 -13.00
C LEU A 356 -26.44 -5.64 -13.32
N LEU A 357 -25.28 -5.93 -12.74
CA LEU A 357 -24.05 -5.14 -12.92
C LEU A 357 -23.14 -5.63 -14.05
N PHE A 358 -23.14 -6.92 -14.41
CA PHE A 358 -22.50 -7.39 -15.64
C PHE A 358 -23.11 -6.72 -16.87
N ARG A 359 -24.39 -6.29 -16.82
CA ARG A 359 -24.96 -5.41 -17.85
C ARG A 359 -24.42 -3.98 -17.84
N PHE A 360 -23.90 -3.50 -16.71
CA PHE A 360 -23.21 -2.22 -16.59
C PHE A 360 -21.71 -2.32 -16.92
N GLU A 361 -21.05 -3.46 -16.65
CA GLU A 361 -19.60 -3.66 -16.78
C GLU A 361 -19.19 -4.50 -18.02
N ALA A 362 -20.15 -5.13 -18.73
CA ALA A 362 -19.94 -5.65 -20.09
C ALA A 362 -19.74 -4.52 -21.13
N GLN A 363 -19.73 -3.26 -20.68
CA GLN A 363 -18.84 -2.27 -21.25
C GLN A 363 -17.52 -2.32 -20.47
N PRO A 364 -16.58 -3.22 -20.83
CA PRO A 364 -15.26 -3.15 -20.24
C PRO A 364 -14.70 -1.79 -20.64
N VAL A 365 -14.69 -0.84 -19.71
CA VAL A 365 -13.79 0.30 -19.82
C VAL A 365 -12.42 -0.34 -19.67
N LYS A 366 -11.85 -0.85 -20.77
CA LYS A 366 -10.41 -1.04 -20.86
C LYS A 366 -9.84 0.27 -20.33
N PRO A 367 -8.97 0.25 -19.30
CA PRO A 367 -8.30 1.46 -18.90
C PRO A 367 -7.68 2.02 -20.18
N ILE A 368 -8.18 3.17 -20.59
CA ILE A 368 -7.83 3.77 -21.86
C ILE A 368 -6.34 4.06 -21.72
N PRO A 369 -5.48 3.52 -22.60
CA PRO A 369 -4.06 3.84 -22.57
C PRO A 369 -3.88 5.35 -22.47
N ILE A 370 -2.89 5.78 -21.71
CA ILE A 370 -2.64 7.20 -21.48
C ILE A 370 -2.42 7.91 -22.82
N GLU A 371 -1.82 7.22 -23.78
CA GLU A 371 -1.62 7.68 -25.15
C GLU A 371 -2.96 7.94 -25.86
N GLU A 372 -3.94 7.05 -25.72
CA GLU A 372 -5.28 7.21 -26.29
C GLU A 372 -6.07 8.32 -25.56
N MET A 373 -5.87 8.49 -24.25
CA MET A 373 -6.45 9.62 -23.52
C MET A 373 -5.84 10.95 -23.94
N ALA A 374 -4.54 10.97 -24.26
CA ALA A 374 -3.85 12.17 -24.70
C ALA A 374 -4.40 12.67 -26.04
N GLU A 375 -4.77 11.76 -26.96
CA GLU A 375 -5.40 12.09 -28.24
C GLU A 375 -6.75 12.82 -28.10
N TRP A 376 -7.44 12.65 -26.97
CA TRP A 376 -8.75 13.26 -26.73
C TRP A 376 -8.65 14.58 -25.98
N MET A 377 -7.47 14.99 -25.52
CA MET A 377 -7.33 16.25 -24.79
C MET A 377 -7.67 17.43 -25.70
N VAL A 378 -8.29 18.46 -25.10
CA VAL A 378 -8.56 19.74 -25.77
C VAL A 378 -7.27 20.45 -26.22
N LEU A 379 -6.14 20.16 -25.56
CA LEU A 379 -4.81 20.68 -25.86
C LEU A 379 -3.81 19.52 -25.97
N ASP A 380 -3.04 19.48 -27.06
CA ASP A 380 -1.89 18.57 -27.18
C ASP A 380 -0.71 19.10 -26.35
N LEU A 381 -0.53 18.54 -25.15
CA LEU A 381 0.52 18.95 -24.21
C LEU A 381 1.94 18.72 -24.74
N GLU A 382 2.17 17.78 -25.67
CA GLU A 382 3.50 17.55 -26.26
C GLU A 382 3.88 18.64 -27.26
N SER A 383 2.88 19.26 -27.89
CA SER A 383 3.08 20.36 -28.83
C SER A 383 3.34 21.71 -28.15
N LEU A 384 3.03 21.84 -26.86
CA LEU A 384 3.17 23.08 -26.12
C LEU A 384 4.65 23.37 -25.84
N ASP A 385 5.05 24.60 -26.14
CA ASP A 385 6.40 25.09 -25.96
C ASP A 385 6.43 26.35 -25.10
N GLU A 386 7.61 26.93 -24.95
CA GLU A 386 7.79 28.14 -24.19
C GLU A 386 6.88 29.28 -24.70
N SER A 387 6.67 29.39 -26.01
CA SER A 387 5.91 30.45 -26.66
C SER A 387 4.39 30.30 -26.58
N SER A 388 3.89 29.10 -26.24
CA SER A 388 2.46 28.83 -26.12
C SER A 388 1.76 29.68 -25.05
N MET A 389 2.51 30.16 -24.05
CA MET A 389 2.04 31.17 -23.09
C MET A 389 2.73 32.51 -23.34
N PRO A 390 2.05 33.68 -23.18
CA PRO A 390 2.64 34.98 -23.50
C PRO A 390 3.86 35.31 -22.65
N SER A 391 4.84 36.01 -23.22
CA SER A 391 6.01 36.49 -22.46
C SER A 391 5.63 37.47 -21.34
N GLN A 392 4.43 38.08 -21.42
CA GLN A 392 3.86 38.94 -20.38
C GLN A 392 2.35 38.67 -20.22
N LEU A 393 1.91 38.43 -18.98
CA LEU A 393 0.50 38.32 -18.58
C LEU A 393 0.19 39.36 -17.49
N GLY A 394 -0.42 40.47 -17.91
CA GLY A 394 -0.65 41.61 -17.03
C GLY A 394 0.67 42.18 -16.48
N GLN A 395 0.85 42.09 -15.16
CA GLN A 395 2.06 42.57 -14.46
C GLN A 395 3.16 41.49 -14.37
N TRP A 396 2.90 40.28 -14.87
CA TRP A 396 3.79 39.13 -14.75
C TRP A 396 4.56 38.91 -16.04
N HIS A 397 5.85 38.63 -15.92
CA HIS A 397 6.74 38.33 -17.04
C HIS A 397 7.18 36.87 -16.95
N ARG A 398 7.23 36.17 -18.08
CA ARG A 398 7.72 34.80 -18.13
C ARG A 398 9.23 34.79 -17.89
N SER A 399 9.67 33.92 -16.99
CA SER A 399 11.08 33.76 -16.59
C SER A 399 11.64 32.36 -16.84
N GLY A 400 10.78 31.37 -17.06
CA GLY A 400 11.23 30.01 -17.32
C GLY A 400 10.14 29.15 -17.93
N PHE A 401 10.59 28.04 -18.52
CA PHE A 401 9.75 27.03 -19.13
C PHE A 401 10.41 25.66 -18.93
N ARG A 402 9.61 24.65 -18.62
CA ARG A 402 10.04 23.26 -18.57
C ARG A 402 8.86 22.32 -18.83
N THR A 403 9.18 21.14 -19.34
CA THR A 403 8.23 20.04 -19.47
C THR A 403 8.72 18.88 -18.62
N GLU A 404 7.83 18.31 -17.82
CA GLU A 404 8.10 17.15 -16.98
C GLU A 404 7.24 15.97 -17.42
N THR A 405 7.88 14.86 -17.80
CA THR A 405 7.21 13.59 -18.08
C THR A 405 7.26 12.71 -16.83
N ARG A 406 6.11 12.18 -16.43
CA ARG A 406 5.93 11.38 -15.21
C ARG A 406 5.63 9.93 -15.56
N GLY A 407 6.14 9.01 -14.74
CA GLY A 407 5.80 7.59 -14.84
C GLY A 407 4.40 7.29 -14.30
N PRO A 408 3.84 6.11 -14.62
CA PRO A 408 2.48 5.70 -14.23
C PRO A 408 2.24 5.60 -12.71
N ASP A 409 3.31 5.59 -11.90
CA ASP A 409 3.24 5.57 -10.43
C ASP A 409 3.36 6.96 -9.78
N SER A 410 3.31 8.05 -10.57
CA SER A 410 3.32 9.40 -10.03
C SER A 410 2.13 9.65 -9.09
N VAL A 411 2.43 10.21 -7.91
CA VAL A 411 1.41 10.61 -6.92
C VAL A 411 0.49 11.70 -7.49
N PHE A 412 1.00 12.53 -8.40
CA PHE A 412 0.25 13.59 -9.06
C PHE A 412 -0.63 13.08 -10.20
N GLY A 413 -0.55 11.81 -10.59
CA GLY A 413 -1.15 11.34 -11.84
C GLY A 413 -0.63 12.13 -13.06
N GLY A 414 -1.30 11.94 -14.20
CA GLY A 414 -0.92 12.56 -15.47
C GLY A 414 0.43 12.07 -15.99
N MET A 415 0.63 12.17 -17.30
CA MET A 415 1.89 11.78 -17.94
C MET A 415 2.78 12.99 -18.18
N ILE A 416 2.20 14.15 -18.46
CA ILE A 416 2.92 15.34 -18.89
C ILE A 416 2.49 16.52 -18.04
N SER A 417 3.46 17.32 -17.65
CA SER A 417 3.28 18.63 -17.04
C SER A 417 4.09 19.65 -17.81
N VAL A 418 3.41 20.60 -18.43
CA VAL A 418 4.05 21.72 -19.10
C VAL A 418 3.98 22.91 -18.17
N VAL A 419 5.14 23.44 -17.76
CA VAL A 419 5.24 24.42 -16.67
C VAL A 419 5.92 25.70 -17.15
N TRP A 420 5.23 26.82 -17.04
CA TRP A 420 5.76 28.17 -17.24
C TRP A 420 5.96 28.86 -15.88
N GLN A 421 7.13 29.47 -15.68
CA GLN A 421 7.40 30.30 -14.50
C GLN A 421 7.19 31.77 -14.83
N TYR A 422 6.44 32.47 -13.99
CA TYR A 422 6.15 33.89 -14.12
C TYR A 422 6.62 34.66 -12.89
N HIS A 423 7.19 35.85 -13.09
CA HIS A 423 7.61 36.73 -12.00
C HIS A 423 7.05 38.15 -12.19
N ASN A 424 6.80 38.86 -11.09
CA ASN A 424 6.36 40.25 -11.10
C ASN A 424 7.40 41.21 -10.46
N GLY A 425 8.65 40.75 -10.40
CA GLY A 425 9.77 41.45 -9.75
C GLY A 425 9.86 41.26 -8.23
N LYS A 426 8.77 40.89 -7.55
CA LYS A 426 8.77 40.60 -6.11
C LYS A 426 8.67 39.11 -5.78
N ARG A 427 7.97 38.35 -6.62
CA ARG A 427 7.69 36.92 -6.42
C ARG A 427 7.65 36.20 -7.76
N SER A 428 7.86 34.88 -7.70
CA SER A 428 7.71 33.96 -8.83
C SER A 428 6.58 32.99 -8.53
N VAL A 429 5.83 32.60 -9.56
CA VAL A 429 4.72 31.66 -9.52
C VAL A 429 4.80 30.72 -10.72
N GLY A 430 4.39 29.46 -10.53
CA GLY A 430 4.32 28.48 -11.60
C GLY A 430 2.90 28.37 -12.15
N LEU A 431 2.76 28.38 -13.47
CA LEU A 431 1.56 27.96 -14.18
C LEU A 431 1.85 26.63 -14.87
N SER A 432 0.99 25.63 -14.70
CA SER A 432 1.15 24.33 -15.33
C SER A 432 -0.12 23.83 -16.00
N LEU A 433 0.05 23.15 -17.13
CA LEU A 433 -0.95 22.27 -17.71
C LEU A 433 -0.52 20.82 -17.46
N ASP A 434 -1.39 20.07 -16.80
CA ASP A 434 -1.15 18.69 -16.38
C ASP A 434 -2.19 17.75 -17.00
N GLY A 435 -1.77 16.59 -17.50
CA GLY A 435 -2.67 15.60 -18.06
C GLY A 435 -1.96 14.43 -18.74
N PRO A 436 -2.69 13.53 -19.41
CA PRO A 436 -4.16 13.40 -19.39
C PRO A 436 -4.67 12.77 -18.09
N TYR A 437 -5.89 13.15 -17.67
CA TYR A 437 -6.62 12.55 -16.56
C TYR A 437 -7.92 11.86 -17.03
N ASP A 438 -8.38 10.87 -16.25
CA ASP A 438 -9.55 10.03 -16.53
C ASP A 438 -10.87 10.61 -16.00
N ALA A 439 -10.75 11.62 -15.13
CA ALA A 439 -11.83 12.39 -14.53
C ALA A 439 -11.24 13.65 -13.87
N TRP A 440 -12.09 14.43 -13.18
CA TRP A 440 -11.66 15.55 -12.35
C TRP A 440 -10.58 15.12 -11.34
N HIS A 441 -9.47 15.85 -11.31
CA HIS A 441 -8.29 15.50 -10.53
C HIS A 441 -8.19 16.36 -9.25
N ASP A 442 -8.08 15.68 -8.09
CA ASP A 442 -8.10 16.34 -6.78
C ASP A 442 -6.69 16.66 -6.28
N LEU A 443 -6.24 17.90 -6.49
CA LEU A 443 -4.92 18.34 -6.07
C LEU A 443 -4.71 18.30 -4.55
N ALA A 444 -5.75 18.38 -3.72
CA ALA A 444 -5.58 18.27 -2.27
C ALA A 444 -5.08 16.87 -1.87
N VAL A 445 -5.54 15.83 -2.57
CA VAL A 445 -5.06 14.44 -2.39
C VAL A 445 -3.60 14.32 -2.82
N CYS A 446 -3.23 14.95 -3.95
CA CYS A 446 -1.89 14.86 -4.52
C CYS A 446 -0.85 15.60 -3.67
N TYR A 447 -1.13 16.86 -3.33
CA TYR A 447 -0.25 17.66 -2.46
C TYR A 447 -0.17 17.07 -1.05
N GLY A 448 -1.30 16.58 -0.51
CA GLY A 448 -1.31 15.82 0.75
C GLY A 448 -0.42 14.58 0.68
N GLY A 449 -0.48 13.86 -0.45
CA GLY A 449 0.33 12.67 -0.70
C GLY A 449 1.83 12.91 -0.83
N VAL A 450 2.26 14.14 -1.12
CA VAL A 450 3.68 14.54 -1.10
C VAL A 450 4.06 15.36 0.14
N GLY A 451 3.17 15.39 1.13
CA GLY A 451 3.50 15.87 2.47
C GLY A 451 3.16 17.32 2.77
N TRP A 452 2.31 17.96 1.96
CA TRP A 452 1.68 19.22 2.33
C TRP A 452 0.52 19.01 3.30
N GLN A 453 0.36 19.90 4.26
CA GLN A 453 -0.85 20.00 5.06
C GLN A 453 -1.85 20.88 4.31
N ILE A 454 -3.05 20.35 4.13
CA ILE A 454 -4.13 21.09 3.46
C ILE A 454 -4.81 21.98 4.50
N GLY A 455 -4.73 23.29 4.29
CA GLY A 455 -5.42 24.32 5.06
C GLY A 455 -6.80 24.60 4.47
N ASP A 456 -7.10 25.87 4.21
CA ASP A 456 -8.38 26.29 3.64
C ASP A 456 -8.55 25.79 2.20
N MET A 457 -9.75 25.27 1.91
CA MET A 457 -10.19 24.86 0.58
C MET A 457 -11.48 25.57 0.21
N ARG A 458 -11.56 26.11 -1.00
CA ARG A 458 -12.78 26.77 -1.49
C ARG A 458 -12.91 26.69 -2.99
N THR A 459 -14.14 26.73 -3.48
CA THR A 459 -14.45 26.92 -4.89
C THR A 459 -14.64 28.41 -5.18
N PHE A 460 -14.33 28.83 -6.40
CA PHE A 460 -14.56 30.18 -6.90
C PHE A 460 -14.70 30.16 -8.42
N GLU A 461 -15.25 31.22 -9.01
CA GLU A 461 -15.28 31.39 -10.46
C GLU A 461 -13.94 31.96 -10.94
N ALA A 462 -13.22 31.23 -11.79
CA ALA A 462 -11.94 31.67 -12.33
C ALA A 462 -12.07 32.93 -13.19
N ILE A 463 -13.20 33.05 -13.90
CA ILE A 463 -13.57 34.25 -14.65
C ILE A 463 -14.68 34.99 -13.88
N PRO A 464 -14.43 36.21 -13.39
CA PRO A 464 -15.41 36.99 -12.65
C PRO A 464 -16.72 37.19 -13.43
N LYS A 465 -17.85 36.99 -12.76
CA LYS A 465 -19.22 37.12 -13.30
C LYS A 465 -19.60 36.09 -14.39
N SER A 466 -18.77 35.08 -14.65
CA SER A 466 -19.19 33.87 -15.34
C SER A 466 -19.69 32.83 -14.34
N THR A 467 -20.46 31.85 -14.80
CA THR A 467 -20.81 30.62 -14.06
C THR A 467 -20.23 29.36 -14.73
N ASP A 468 -19.41 29.55 -15.76
CA ASP A 468 -18.94 28.49 -16.66
C ASP A 468 -17.51 28.06 -16.31
N TRP A 469 -16.86 28.73 -15.35
CA TRP A 469 -15.45 28.52 -15.01
C TRP A 469 -15.21 28.23 -13.52
N PRO A 470 -15.90 27.22 -12.93
CA PRO A 470 -15.67 26.86 -11.55
C PRO A 470 -14.26 26.31 -11.35
N ALA A 471 -13.51 26.93 -10.45
CA ALA A 471 -12.17 26.56 -10.05
C ALA A 471 -12.08 26.30 -8.55
N CYS A 472 -10.99 25.65 -8.15
CA CYS A 472 -10.67 25.36 -6.76
C CYS A 472 -9.44 26.13 -6.32
N GLU A 473 -9.42 26.45 -5.04
CA GLU A 473 -8.28 27.05 -4.36
C GLU A 473 -7.95 26.29 -3.10
N LEU A 474 -6.67 26.00 -2.93
CA LEU A 474 -6.10 25.33 -1.78
C LEU A 474 -5.04 26.24 -1.14
N SER A 475 -5.09 26.33 0.18
CA SER A 475 -3.97 26.81 0.99
C SER A 475 -3.20 25.61 1.51
N LEU A 476 -1.89 25.59 1.28
CA LEU A 476 -1.00 24.51 1.66
C LEU A 476 0.03 25.03 2.66
N GLU A 477 0.34 24.23 3.66
CA GLU A 477 1.39 24.52 4.63
C GLU A 477 2.35 23.32 4.75
N ARG A 478 3.64 23.60 4.87
CA ARG A 478 4.65 22.58 5.11
C ARG A 478 5.71 23.12 6.06
N GLN A 479 5.99 22.36 7.11
CA GLN A 479 6.99 22.73 8.10
C GLN A 479 8.39 22.85 7.44
N PRO A 480 9.23 23.80 7.89
CA PRO A 480 9.00 24.73 9.01
C PRO A 480 8.26 26.02 8.63
N VAL A 481 8.37 26.49 7.38
CA VAL A 481 7.84 27.81 6.97
C VAL A 481 7.24 27.86 5.56
N ASP A 482 7.24 26.75 4.84
CA ASP A 482 6.72 26.71 3.48
C ASP A 482 5.21 26.90 3.50
N THR A 483 4.72 27.83 2.67
CA THR A 483 3.31 27.91 2.34
C THR A 483 3.14 27.95 0.84
N ALA A 484 2.00 27.45 0.37
CA ALA A 484 1.63 27.59 -1.02
C ALA A 484 0.14 27.91 -1.18
N GLN A 485 -0.17 28.68 -2.21
CA GLN A 485 -1.53 28.81 -2.72
C GLN A 485 -1.59 28.10 -4.05
N VAL A 486 -2.56 27.20 -4.21
CA VAL A 486 -2.80 26.48 -5.45
C VAL A 486 -4.18 26.85 -5.97
N LEU A 487 -4.26 27.33 -7.20
CA LEU A 487 -5.51 27.56 -7.93
C LEU A 487 -5.57 26.58 -9.08
N TYR A 488 -6.70 25.91 -9.31
CA TYR A 488 -6.79 24.95 -10.41
C TYR A 488 -8.21 24.74 -10.92
N LEU A 489 -8.30 24.31 -12.17
CA LEU A 489 -9.53 23.82 -12.80
C LEU A 489 -9.21 22.67 -13.73
N CYS A 490 -10.23 21.89 -14.08
CA CYS A 490 -10.13 20.78 -15.02
C CYS A 490 -11.00 21.08 -16.24
N VAL A 491 -10.48 20.87 -17.44
CA VAL A 491 -11.17 21.05 -18.71
C VAL A 491 -11.32 19.69 -19.39
N ASN A 492 -12.50 19.40 -19.91
CA ASN A 492 -12.78 18.17 -20.64
C ASN A 492 -12.32 18.26 -22.12
N PRO A 493 -12.34 17.15 -22.88
CA PRO A 493 -12.08 17.13 -24.32
C PRO A 493 -12.86 18.17 -25.14
N GLU A 494 -14.08 18.51 -24.72
CA GLU A 494 -14.95 19.46 -25.41
C GLU A 494 -14.65 20.93 -25.08
N GLY A 495 -13.67 21.21 -24.21
CA GLY A 495 -13.31 22.56 -23.78
C GLY A 495 -14.17 23.13 -22.64
N GLY A 496 -15.11 22.36 -22.11
CA GLY A 496 -15.92 22.71 -20.94
C GLY A 496 -15.22 22.41 -19.62
N VAL A 497 -15.45 23.27 -18.62
CA VAL A 497 -14.90 23.05 -17.28
C VAL A 497 -15.65 21.94 -16.56
N VAL A 498 -14.90 20.98 -16.01
CA VAL A 498 -15.43 19.91 -15.16
C VAL A 498 -15.61 20.47 -13.74
N PRO A 499 -16.84 20.57 -13.22
CA PRO A 499 -17.07 21.19 -11.92
C PRO A 499 -16.47 20.34 -10.79
N PRO A 500 -15.94 20.98 -9.74
CA PRO A 500 -15.40 20.26 -8.60
C PRO A 500 -16.51 19.52 -7.83
N PRO A 501 -16.25 18.30 -7.33
CA PRO A 501 -17.21 17.55 -6.55
C PRO A 501 -17.57 18.29 -5.24
N PRO A 502 -18.80 18.10 -4.69
CA PRO A 502 -19.23 18.77 -3.46
C PRO A 502 -18.40 18.42 -2.20
N TYR A 503 -17.55 17.38 -2.26
CA TYR A 503 -16.75 16.89 -1.13
C TYR A 503 -15.27 16.65 -1.51
N PHE A 504 -14.65 17.59 -2.25
CA PHE A 504 -13.23 17.50 -2.62
C PHE A 504 -12.30 17.77 -1.43
N GLY A 505 -11.11 17.16 -1.46
CA GLY A 505 -10.10 17.27 -0.41
C GLY A 505 -10.34 16.49 0.89
N MET A 506 -11.45 15.74 1.01
CA MET A 506 -11.65 14.83 2.13
C MET A 506 -11.01 13.44 1.88
N PRO A 507 -10.07 12.97 2.72
CA PRO A 507 -9.46 11.65 2.54
C PRO A 507 -10.51 10.51 2.50
N LEU A 508 -11.54 10.63 3.34
CA LEU A 508 -12.62 9.65 3.44
C LEU A 508 -13.58 9.68 2.23
N SER A 509 -13.77 10.83 1.57
CA SER A 509 -14.64 10.91 0.39
C SER A 509 -14.04 10.16 -0.79
N SER A 510 -12.71 10.13 -0.91
CA SER A 510 -12.01 9.32 -1.92
C SER A 510 -12.14 7.80 -1.69
N LEU A 511 -12.16 7.36 -0.42
CA LEU A 511 -12.41 5.98 0.00
C LEU A 511 -13.87 5.58 -0.26
N VAL A 512 -14.83 6.43 0.11
CA VAL A 512 -16.28 6.20 -0.14
C VAL A 512 -16.58 6.19 -1.64
N ARG A 513 -15.93 7.06 -2.43
CA ARG A 513 -16.03 7.13 -3.91
C ARG A 513 -15.50 5.86 -4.57
N ARG A 514 -14.34 5.34 -4.12
CA ARG A 514 -13.76 4.08 -4.65
C ARG A 514 -14.46 2.83 -4.14
N LEU A 515 -15.09 2.92 -2.98
CA LEU A 515 -15.96 1.88 -2.43
C LEU A 515 -17.40 2.01 -2.91
N GLY A 516 -17.73 2.90 -3.87
CA GLY A 516 -19.06 3.00 -4.52
C GLY A 516 -20.27 3.03 -3.58
N ILE A 517 -20.06 3.35 -2.30
CA ILE A 517 -21.13 3.42 -1.30
C ILE A 517 -21.80 4.79 -1.47
N GLY A 518 -22.83 4.84 -2.31
CA GLY A 518 -23.94 5.78 -2.14
C GLY A 518 -23.67 7.26 -2.44
N MET A 519 -22.86 7.61 -3.44
CA MET A 519 -22.88 8.97 -4.00
C MET A 519 -22.93 8.92 -5.54
N GLN A 520 -24.10 9.22 -6.11
CA GLN A 520 -24.32 9.43 -7.55
C GLN A 520 -23.77 10.78 -8.05
N ASP A 521 -23.18 11.60 -7.17
CA ASP A 521 -22.71 12.96 -7.47
C ASP A 521 -21.20 13.07 -7.74
N GLY A 522 -20.53 11.96 -8.04
CA GLY A 522 -19.13 11.97 -8.49
C GLY A 522 -19.03 12.29 -9.99
N PRO A 523 -17.98 13.00 -10.45
CA PRO A 523 -17.79 13.24 -11.88
C PRO A 523 -17.66 11.89 -12.61
N LYS A 524 -18.49 11.68 -13.63
CA LYS A 524 -18.39 10.52 -14.53
C LYS A 524 -16.98 10.46 -15.12
N SER A 525 -16.46 9.26 -15.37
CA SER A 525 -15.21 9.11 -16.12
C SER A 525 -15.32 9.90 -17.42
N MET A 526 -14.41 10.85 -17.58
CA MET A 526 -14.24 11.75 -18.72
C MET A 526 -12.75 11.69 -19.08
N PRO A 527 -12.34 10.67 -19.84
CA PRO A 527 -10.95 10.53 -20.26
C PRO A 527 -10.51 11.69 -21.16
N GLY A 528 -9.26 12.11 -21.03
CA GLY A 528 -8.71 13.26 -21.77
C GLY A 528 -8.90 14.59 -21.06
N VAL A 529 -9.17 14.59 -19.75
CA VAL A 529 -9.22 15.82 -18.96
C VAL A 529 -7.82 16.42 -18.81
N VAL A 530 -7.71 17.73 -19.05
CA VAL A 530 -6.50 18.53 -18.80
C VAL A 530 -6.75 19.43 -17.61
N GLN A 531 -5.75 19.57 -16.75
CA GLN A 531 -5.81 20.44 -15.57
C GLN A 531 -4.91 21.66 -15.76
N LEU A 532 -5.48 22.85 -15.63
CA LEU A 532 -4.70 24.09 -15.48
C LEU A 532 -4.51 24.36 -13.98
N GLN A 533 -3.27 24.63 -13.58
CA GLN A 533 -2.90 24.92 -12.21
C GLN A 533 -2.00 26.16 -12.14
N LEU A 534 -2.22 27.01 -11.14
CA LEU A 534 -1.26 28.01 -10.66
C LEU A 534 -0.80 27.64 -9.26
N MET A 535 0.52 27.65 -9.04
CA MET A 535 1.14 27.44 -7.74
C MET A 535 2.04 28.63 -7.37
N ASP A 536 1.73 29.29 -6.26
CA ASP A 536 2.59 30.28 -5.59
C ASP A 536 3.14 29.65 -4.32
N HIS A 537 4.40 29.19 -4.36
CA HIS A 537 5.10 28.60 -3.23
C HIS A 537 6.19 29.55 -2.73
N ARG A 538 6.17 29.82 -1.42
CA ARG A 538 7.17 30.65 -0.76
C ARG A 538 7.34 30.29 0.72
N ALA A 539 8.40 30.81 1.32
CA ALA A 539 8.54 30.83 2.78
C ALA A 539 7.68 31.96 3.38
N GLY A 540 6.89 31.66 4.41
CA GLY A 540 6.04 32.61 5.12
C GLY A 540 4.64 32.77 4.51
N LYS A 541 3.75 33.49 5.22
CA LYS A 541 2.33 33.61 4.85
C LYS A 541 2.10 34.39 3.55
N ILE A 542 1.18 33.90 2.73
CA ILE A 542 0.69 34.59 1.53
C ILE A 542 -0.34 35.65 1.95
N SER A 543 -0.10 36.91 1.60
CA SER A 543 -0.99 38.03 1.93
C SER A 543 -2.29 37.99 1.12
N ALA A 544 -3.37 38.62 1.61
CA ALA A 544 -4.63 38.70 0.86
C ALA A 544 -4.47 39.44 -0.49
N GLN A 545 -3.59 40.44 -0.56
CA GLN A 545 -3.26 41.14 -1.81
C GLN A 545 -2.58 40.21 -2.80
N ASP A 546 -1.66 39.37 -2.31
CA ASP A 546 -0.95 38.39 -3.11
C ASP A 546 -1.89 37.31 -3.64
N GLN A 547 -2.80 36.81 -2.79
CA GLN A 547 -3.84 35.87 -3.18
C GLN A 547 -4.73 36.44 -4.30
N LYS A 548 -5.10 37.72 -4.20
CA LYS A 548 -5.89 38.40 -5.23
C LYS A 548 -5.15 38.48 -6.55
N ALA A 549 -3.89 38.92 -6.53
CA ALA A 549 -3.09 39.02 -7.75
C ALA A 549 -2.76 37.64 -8.37
N ASN A 550 -2.79 36.56 -7.59
CA ASN A 550 -2.70 35.19 -8.13
C ASN A 550 -3.99 34.78 -8.86
N ARG A 551 -5.16 35.15 -8.34
CA ARG A 551 -6.43 34.95 -9.07
C ARG A 551 -6.48 35.73 -10.38
N GLU A 552 -6.00 36.97 -10.37
CA GLU A 552 -5.94 37.79 -11.58
C GLU A 552 -5.02 37.16 -12.64
N LEU A 553 -3.86 36.63 -12.25
CA LEU A 553 -2.99 35.89 -13.18
C LEU A 553 -3.65 34.59 -13.66
N PHE A 554 -4.30 33.85 -12.75
CA PHE A 554 -5.00 32.63 -13.11
C PHE A 554 -6.13 32.90 -14.11
N GLU A 555 -6.92 33.95 -13.91
CA GLU A 555 -7.93 34.40 -14.88
C GLU A 555 -7.32 34.67 -16.25
N LEU A 556 -6.22 35.44 -16.32
CA LEU A 556 -5.56 35.75 -17.59
C LEU A 556 -5.04 34.49 -18.30
N ALA A 557 -4.54 33.51 -17.55
CA ALA A 557 -4.10 32.23 -18.09
C ALA A 557 -5.27 31.40 -18.62
N VAL A 558 -6.38 31.35 -17.88
CA VAL A 558 -7.61 30.67 -18.31
C VAL A 558 -8.12 31.25 -19.62
N ARG A 559 -8.23 32.59 -19.70
CA ARG A 559 -8.67 33.27 -20.93
C ARG A 559 -7.73 32.97 -22.10
N HIS A 560 -6.41 33.09 -21.90
CA HIS A 560 -5.46 32.87 -23.00
C HIS A 560 -5.50 31.44 -23.57
N LEU A 561 -5.72 30.44 -22.71
CA LEU A 561 -5.66 29.03 -23.10
C LEU A 561 -6.99 28.49 -23.64
N PHE A 562 -8.12 29.05 -23.20
CA PHE A 562 -9.43 28.44 -23.44
C PHE A 562 -10.54 29.42 -23.90
N GLU A 563 -10.28 30.73 -24.01
CA GLU A 563 -11.13 31.72 -24.71
C GLU A 563 -10.43 32.27 -25.95
#